data_AF-A0A6V7MAP1-F1
#
_entry.id   AF-A0A6V7MAP1-F1
#
_cell.length_a   1.000
_cell.length_b   1.000
_cell.length_c   1.000
_cell.angle_alpha   90.00
_cell.angle_beta   90.00
_cell.angle_gamma   90.00
#
_symmetry.space_group_name_H-M   'P 1'
#
loop_
_entity.id
_entity.type
_entity.pdbx_description
1 polymer ?
#
loop_
_entity_poly.entity_id
_entity_poly.type
_entity_poly.pdbx_seq_one_letter_code
_entity_poly.pdbx_strand_id
1 'polypeptide(L)'
;ILMQKPSPAHMFHWASIRQGIRERLAELQHMDRIIYVKSSKEPIMYAMHNIDSRMTLITVYESGRHKDKDSHVVTFMNDICTQLKCNKVYESLKLTK
;
A
#
# COMPACT_ATOMS: atom_id res chain seq x y z
N ILE A 1 1.55 -12.25 -2.02
CA ILE A 1 2.39 -11.06 -2.30
C ILE A 1 3.11 -11.32 -3.62
N LEU A 2 2.61 -10.79 -4.74
CA LEU A 2 3.34 -10.77 -6.00
C LEU A 2 4.40 -9.68 -5.90
N MET A 3 5.62 -10.06 -5.51
CA MET A 3 6.76 -9.15 -5.56
C MET A 3 7.26 -9.10 -7.01
N GLN A 4 7.33 -7.91 -7.59
CA GLN A 4 8.17 -7.65 -8.76
C GLN A 4 9.59 -8.18 -8.44
N LYS A 5 10.23 -8.85 -9.41
CA LYS A 5 11.47 -9.64 -9.24
C LYS A 5 12.41 -8.99 -8.22
N PRO A 6 12.69 -9.65 -7.07
CA PRO A 6 13.38 -9.00 -5.96
C PRO A 6 14.80 -8.62 -6.38
N SER A 7 15.08 -7.32 -6.38
CA SER A 7 16.46 -6.83 -6.38
C SER A 7 17.04 -6.96 -4.96
N PRO A 8 18.37 -7.02 -4.78
CA PRO A 8 18.98 -7.04 -3.45
C PRO A 8 18.54 -5.90 -2.54
N ALA A 9 18.22 -4.73 -3.13
CA ALA A 9 17.68 -3.58 -2.41
C ALA A 9 16.33 -3.88 -1.74
N HIS A 10 15.48 -4.74 -2.33
CA HIS A 10 14.19 -5.08 -1.75
C HIS A 10 14.29 -5.86 -0.43
N MET A 11 15.35 -6.65 -0.24
CA MET A 11 15.59 -7.37 1.02
C MET A 11 15.84 -6.41 2.18
N PHE A 12 16.46 -5.26 1.90
CA PHE A 12 16.76 -4.26 2.91
C PHE A 12 15.48 -3.68 3.55
N HIS A 13 14.43 -3.48 2.77
CA HIS A 13 13.17 -2.91 3.26
C HIS A 13 12.21 -3.94 3.87
N TRP A 14 12.39 -5.23 3.57
CA TRP A 14 11.40 -6.26 3.89
C TRP A 14 11.12 -6.38 5.40
N ALA A 15 12.15 -6.28 6.23
CA ALA A 15 12.00 -6.35 7.68
C ALA A 15 11.10 -5.21 8.21
N SER A 16 11.37 -3.98 7.78
CA SER A 16 10.61 -2.77 8.17
C SER A 16 9.18 -2.81 7.63
N ILE A 17 9.00 -3.27 6.39
CA ILE A 17 7.66 -3.48 5.79
C ILE A 17 6.86 -4.48 6.63
N ARG A 18 7.43 -5.64 6.92
CA ARG A 18 6.75 -6.69 7.69
C ARG A 18 6.40 -6.21 9.10
N GLN A 19 7.29 -5.46 9.72
CA GLN A 19 7.04 -4.84 11.02
C GLN A 19 5.89 -3.82 10.95
N GLY A 20 5.94 -2.89 10.00
CA GLY A 20 4.89 -1.88 9.82
C GLY A 20 3.51 -2.47 9.56
N ILE A 21 3.42 -3.53 8.76
CA ILE A 21 2.15 -4.26 8.55
C ILE A 21 1.64 -4.86 9.85
N ARG A 22 2.50 -5.46 10.68
CA ARG A 22 2.07 -6.06 11.96
C ARG A 22 1.60 -5.00 12.95
N GLU A 23 2.32 -3.90 13.05
CA GLU A 23 2.01 -2.81 13.98
C GLU A 23 0.74 -2.05 13.59
N ARG A 24 0.48 -1.90 12.28
CA ARG A 24 -0.65 -1.14 11.75
C ARG A 24 -1.75 -2.01 11.14
N LEU A 25 -1.77 -3.30 11.47
CA LEU A 25 -2.69 -4.28 10.88
C LEU A 25 -4.15 -3.87 11.05
N ALA A 26 -4.55 -3.45 12.25
CA ALA A 26 -5.92 -3.04 12.53
C ALA A 26 -6.35 -1.87 11.64
N GLU A 27 -5.49 -0.88 11.42
CA GLU A 27 -5.80 0.25 10.54
C GLU A 27 -5.83 -0.16 9.06
N LEU A 28 -4.88 -1.00 8.63
CA LEU A 28 -4.86 -1.54 7.27
C LEU A 28 -6.11 -2.36 6.95
N GLN A 29 -6.69 -3.05 7.93
CA GLN A 29 -7.92 -3.83 7.77
C GLN A 29 -9.16 -2.98 7.44
N HIS A 30 -9.15 -1.66 7.70
CA HIS A 30 -10.25 -0.78 7.32
C HIS A 30 -10.29 -0.52 5.81
N MET A 31 -9.18 -0.73 5.10
CA MET A 31 -9.06 -0.62 3.63
C MET A 31 -9.52 0.71 3.01
N ASP A 32 -9.64 1.77 3.82
CA ASP A 32 -10.24 3.07 3.49
C ASP A 32 -9.18 4.16 3.27
N ARG A 33 -7.95 3.95 3.76
CA ARG A 33 -6.89 4.94 3.72
C ARG A 33 -5.50 4.37 3.52
N ILE A 34 -4.60 5.25 3.10
CA ILE A 34 -3.16 4.99 3.03
C ILE A 34 -2.55 5.21 4.42
N ILE A 35 -1.77 4.24 4.88
CA ILE A 35 -1.06 4.27 6.15
C ILE A 35 0.42 4.53 5.92
N TYR A 36 0.97 5.52 6.62
CA TYR A 36 2.38 5.86 6.54
C TYR A 36 3.14 5.30 7.74
N VAL A 37 4.24 4.60 7.46
CA VAL A 37 5.16 4.02 8.46
C VAL A 37 6.57 4.52 8.17
N LYS A 38 7.24 5.10 9.17
CA LYS A 38 8.64 5.51 9.04
C LYS A 38 9.55 4.37 9.48
N SER A 39 10.67 4.20 8.79
CA SER A 39 11.75 3.33 9.25
C SER A 39 12.36 3.92 10.53
N SER A 40 12.76 3.04 11.46
CA SER A 40 13.41 3.44 12.72
C SER A 40 14.88 3.76 12.55
N LYS A 41 15.52 3.25 11.48
CA LYS A 41 16.98 3.33 11.29
C LYS A 41 17.41 4.34 10.24
N GLU A 42 16.52 4.70 9.33
CA GLU A 42 16.85 5.47 8.14
C GLU A 42 15.71 6.45 7.80
N PRO A 43 15.97 7.52 7.04
CA PRO A 43 14.95 8.47 6.61
C PRO A 43 14.03 7.89 5.51
N ILE A 44 13.67 6.62 5.63
CA ILE A 44 12.77 5.90 4.73
C ILE A 44 11.34 5.98 5.26
N MET A 45 10.39 6.21 4.36
CA MET A 45 8.97 6.12 4.64
C MET A 45 8.31 5.06 3.75
N TYR A 46 7.34 4.35 4.30
CA TYR A 46 6.52 3.37 3.62
C TYR A 46 5.07 3.85 3.62
N ALA A 47 4.48 4.02 2.43
CA ALA A 47 3.03 4.15 2.29
C ALA A 47 2.43 2.78 2.01
N MET A 48 1.43 2.38 2.80
CA MET A 48 0.81 1.07 2.75
C MET A 48 -0.70 1.22 2.56
N HIS A 49 -1.29 0.49 1.62
CA HIS A 49 -2.74 0.48 1.41
C HIS A 49 -3.23 -0.94 1.08
N ASN A 50 -4.24 -1.42 1.80
CA ASN A 50 -4.82 -2.72 1.53
C ASN A 50 -5.77 -2.65 0.33
N ILE A 51 -5.51 -3.53 -0.62
CA ILE A 51 -6.40 -3.81 -1.75
C ILE A 51 -7.51 -4.73 -1.26
N ASP A 52 -7.15 -5.83 -0.60
CA ASP A 52 -8.06 -6.77 0.05
C ASP A 52 -7.44 -7.31 1.37
N SER A 53 -8.05 -8.32 1.98
CA SER A 53 -7.57 -8.90 3.25
C SER A 53 -6.25 -9.67 3.15
N ARG A 54 -5.75 -9.91 1.93
CA ARG A 54 -4.57 -10.73 1.62
C ARG A 54 -3.51 -9.97 0.83
N MET A 55 -3.83 -8.78 0.32
CA MET A 55 -2.98 -8.01 -0.57
C MET A 55 -2.85 -6.55 -0.12
N THR A 56 -1.60 -6.16 0.13
CA THR A 56 -1.21 -4.79 0.50
C THR A 56 -0.31 -4.22 -0.58
N LEU A 57 -0.66 -3.04 -1.10
CA LEU A 57 0.18 -2.23 -1.95
C LEU A 57 1.12 -1.39 -1.08
N ILE A 58 2.40 -1.33 -1.45
CA ILE A 58 3.44 -0.62 -0.70
C ILE A 58 4.26 0.26 -1.64
N THR A 59 4.43 1.53 -1.26
CA THR A 59 5.36 2.46 -1.90
C THR A 59 6.47 2.81 -0.91
N VAL A 60 7.72 2.70 -1.37
CA VAL A 60 8.92 2.97 -0.58
C VAL A 60 9.49 4.33 -0.99
N TYR A 61 9.70 5.20 -0.01
CA TYR A 61 10.33 6.50 -0.20
C TYR A 61 11.70 6.49 0.47
N GLU A 62 12.76 6.38 -0.33
CA GLU A 62 14.14 6.32 0.18
C GLU A 62 14.73 7.71 0.48
N SER A 63 14.18 8.76 -0.13
CA SER A 63 14.62 10.13 0.13
C SER A 63 13.76 10.76 1.23
N GLY A 64 14.38 11.30 2.26
CA GLY A 64 13.70 12.05 3.32
C GLY A 64 13.03 13.36 2.85
N ARG A 65 13.03 13.65 1.54
CA ARG A 65 12.47 14.88 0.94
C ARG A 65 11.01 14.75 0.52
N HIS A 66 10.26 13.79 1.04
CA HIS A 66 8.81 13.78 0.85
C HIS A 66 8.16 14.76 1.82
N LYS A 67 8.17 16.03 1.42
CA LYS A 67 7.22 17.03 1.90
C LYS A 67 5.83 16.49 1.60
N ASP A 68 5.09 16.21 2.66
CA ASP A 68 3.64 16.09 2.71
C ASP A 68 2.96 15.53 1.46
N LYS A 69 2.67 14.22 1.50
CA LYS A 69 1.57 13.60 0.73
C LYS A 69 1.57 14.01 -0.75
N ASP A 70 2.61 13.61 -1.48
CA ASP A 70 2.65 13.80 -2.93
C ASP A 70 1.34 13.29 -3.54
N SER A 71 0.48 14.24 -3.94
CA SER A 71 -0.92 13.98 -4.29
C SER A 71 -1.02 13.00 -5.44
N HIS A 72 -0.02 13.01 -6.32
CA HIS A 72 0.07 12.09 -7.43
C HIS A 72 0.24 10.64 -6.98
N VAL A 73 1.06 10.39 -5.95
CA VAL A 73 1.27 9.04 -5.41
C VAL A 73 0.05 8.56 -4.64
N VAL A 74 -0.59 9.44 -3.88
CA VAL A 74 -1.85 9.11 -3.18
C VAL A 74 -2.94 8.71 -4.18
N THR A 75 -3.15 9.53 -5.21
CA THR A 75 -4.11 9.25 -6.28
C THR A 75 -3.78 7.93 -6.97
N PHE A 76 -2.51 7.72 -7.35
CA PHE A 76 -2.06 6.48 -7.97
C PHE A 76 -2.36 5.25 -7.11
N MET A 77 -2.05 5.28 -5.82
CA MET A 77 -2.30 4.17 -4.92
C MET A 77 -3.80 3.88 -4.78
N ASN A 78 -4.62 4.92 -4.64
CA ASN A 78 -6.07 4.78 -4.54
C ASN A 78 -6.68 4.22 -5.84
N ASP A 79 -6.23 4.70 -7.00
CA ASP A 79 -6.72 4.26 -8.30
C ASP A 79 -6.40 2.79 -8.53
N ILE A 80 -5.15 2.37 -8.26
CA ILE A 80 -4.75 0.96 -8.35
C ILE A 80 -5.56 0.10 -7.40
N CYS A 81 -5.69 0.50 -6.14
CA CYS A 81 -6.45 -0.30 -5.17
C CYS A 81 -7.93 -0.40 -5.55
N THR A 82 -8.52 0.66 -6.09
CA THR A 82 -9.90 0.67 -6.58
C THR A 82 -10.08 -0.26 -7.78
N GLN A 83 -9.16 -0.22 -8.74
CA GLN A 83 -9.21 -1.08 -9.92
C GLN A 83 -9.02 -2.56 -9.55
N LEU A 84 -8.10 -2.87 -8.63
CA LEU A 84 -7.81 -4.24 -8.22
C LEU A 84 -8.84 -4.84 -7.26
N LYS A 85 -9.64 -4.02 -6.56
CA LYS A 85 -10.77 -4.49 -5.75
C LYS A 85 -11.88 -5.13 -6.60
N CYS A 86 -11.96 -4.82 -7.89
CA CYS A 86 -12.98 -5.32 -8.82
C CYS A 86 -14.45 -5.05 -8.42
N ASN A 87 -14.72 -4.25 -7.37
CA ASN A 87 -16.08 -3.96 -6.89
C ASN A 87 -16.99 -3.41 -8.00
N LYS A 88 -16.44 -2.56 -8.88
CA LYS A 88 -17.19 -1.99 -10.02
C LYS A 88 -17.67 -3.03 -11.02
N VAL A 89 -16.94 -4.15 -11.19
CA VAL A 89 -17.37 -5.25 -12.06
C VAL A 89 -18.61 -5.91 -11.46
N TYR A 90 -18.60 -6.17 -10.15
CA TYR A 90 -19.75 -6.75 -9.45
C TYR A 90 -20.95 -5.80 -9.39
N GLU A 91 -20.74 -4.50 -9.19
CA GLU A 91 -21.80 -3.48 -9.23
C GLU A 91 -22.44 -3.36 -10.63
N SER A 92 -21.68 -3.61 -11.69
CA SER A 92 -22.17 -3.57 -13.07
C SER A 92 -23.02 -4.79 -13.46
N LEU A 93 -22.97 -5.87 -12.68
CA LEU A 93 -23.88 -7.01 -12.80
C LEU A 93 -25.24 -6.62 -12.23
N LYS A 94 -26.02 -5.82 -12.97
CA LYS A 94 -27.45 -5.70 -12.70
C LYS A 94 -28.06 -7.10 -12.80
N LEU A 95 -28.63 -7.59 -11.70
CA LEU A 95 -29.61 -8.67 -11.76
C LEU A 95 -30.81 -8.11 -12.52
N THR A 96 -30.86 -8.34 -13.82
CA THR A 96 -32.06 -8.12 -14.63
C THR A 96 -33.17 -8.96 -13.97
N LYS A 97 -34.15 -8.29 -13.37
CA LYS A 97 -35.39 -8.93 -12.90
C LYS A 97 -36.23 -9.34 -14.10
#